data_AF-B5Y5F1-F1
#
_entry.id   AF-B5Y5F1-F1
#
_cell.length_a   1.000
_cell.length_b   1.000
_cell.length_c   1.000
_cell.angle_alpha   90.00
_cell.angle_beta   90.00
_cell.angle_gamma   90.00
#
_symmetry.space_group_name_H-M   'P 1'
#
loop_
_entity.id
_entity.type
_entity.pdbx_description
1 polymer ?
#
loop_
_entity_poly.entity_id
_entity_poly.type
_entity_poly.pdbx_seq_one_letter_code
_entity_poly.pdbx_strand_id
1 'polypeptide(L)'
;MSVGLTQRKKGGTEVVDDEATSSSSNPPSHQSSTDDLKGMQKPSTVPRKSLKERSQIPYSMYVIYGTIFALEFYGGVYRVETLQSWWRSMATSASTCVALLGYTRDLTKTAVDGEYQDWQEYAQTGVIFSLVLSLLYVFFVAPFRAGLWTGTRARRHKIHRYMGLMYLVQYTFAWVEYFTDYDNAAKSFLPHFIALNGIIQGTSAYFSFKVLPDLIDAGYYSDKAVLSRNFVHENLFFSLMSVWGSIYYNTPVRSIMQTHLGGKLVEGIYLFFPYILVRTWFPVTRFSNTGTTYKGRSESNKRFYEIGTFTVKIFFLWAKYFCGFFINWLVYLDLVTTEQWKFLHGLFLLNLGTVSLAVFLHTLRFKKVLPAKFTFSLYLVQIYLTFTAIPLAYDMFASHPNLCALCASGILCNMTRSRKIHGLWCLASLYLLTQTDISW
;
A
#
# COMPACT_ATOMS: atom_id res chain seq x y z
N MET A 1 -9.92 67.88 -5.26
CA MET A 1 -8.70 67.14 -4.86
C MET A 1 -8.74 65.82 -5.62
N SER A 2 -8.05 65.60 -6.77
CA SER A 2 -6.68 66.01 -7.19
C SER A 2 -5.63 65.42 -6.23
N VAL A 3 -4.55 64.71 -6.58
CA VAL A 3 -3.81 64.36 -7.84
C VAL A 3 -3.23 62.93 -7.66
N GLY A 4 -2.87 62.07 -8.64
CA GLY A 4 -2.94 62.11 -10.11
C GLY A 4 -1.64 61.61 -10.80
N LEU A 5 -1.71 60.68 -11.77
CA LEU A 5 -0.57 60.12 -12.57
C LEU A 5 0.49 59.32 -11.75
N THR A 6 1.36 58.45 -12.30
CA THR A 6 2.23 58.64 -13.48
C THR A 6 2.72 57.31 -14.08
N GLN A 7 2.81 57.21 -15.41
CA GLN A 7 3.62 56.20 -16.11
C GLN A 7 5.13 56.53 -16.00
N ARG A 8 6.02 55.53 -16.08
CA ARG A 8 7.45 55.82 -16.27
C ARG A 8 8.08 55.02 -17.41
N LYS A 9 8.34 55.71 -18.51
CA LYS A 9 9.29 55.31 -19.58
C LYS A 9 10.73 55.62 -19.13
N LYS A 10 11.65 54.70 -19.39
CA LYS A 10 13.07 54.90 -19.75
C LYS A 10 13.38 53.74 -20.72
N GLY A 11 14.04 53.92 -21.88
CA GLY A 11 15.27 54.67 -22.09
C GLY A 11 16.43 53.76 -21.66
N GLY A 12 17.24 53.17 -22.55
CA GLY A 12 17.51 53.49 -23.95
C GLY A 12 18.93 54.05 -24.04
N THR A 13 19.90 53.16 -24.26
CA THR A 13 21.32 53.49 -24.40
C THR A 13 21.96 52.52 -25.38
N GLU A 14 22.53 53.04 -26.46
CA GLU A 14 23.44 52.33 -27.38
C GLU A 14 24.89 52.61 -26.95
N VAL A 15 25.74 51.58 -27.03
CA VAL A 15 27.21 51.62 -27.23
C VAL A 15 27.49 50.29 -27.96
N VAL A 16 27.65 50.30 -29.30
CA VAL A 16 28.91 50.49 -30.06
C VAL A 16 29.94 49.38 -29.80
N ASP A 17 30.41 48.81 -30.89
CA ASP A 17 31.18 47.57 -31.01
C ASP A 17 32.64 47.67 -30.54
N ASP A 18 33.25 46.50 -30.30
CA ASP A 18 34.69 46.29 -30.51
C ASP A 18 34.94 44.85 -30.98
N GLU A 19 35.72 44.70 -32.05
CA GLU A 19 36.10 43.40 -32.60
C GLU A 19 37.21 42.74 -31.77
N ALA A 20 37.07 41.44 -31.48
CA ALA A 20 38.20 40.61 -31.05
C ALA A 20 38.09 39.19 -31.60
N THR A 21 38.92 38.89 -32.60
CA THR A 21 39.08 37.56 -33.20
C THR A 21 39.59 36.54 -32.17
N SER A 22 38.87 35.43 -31.98
CA SER A 22 39.48 34.20 -31.46
C SER A 22 38.85 32.95 -32.09
N SER A 23 39.70 32.09 -32.62
CA SER A 23 39.33 30.81 -33.20
C SER A 23 38.95 29.82 -32.09
N SER A 24 37.77 29.21 -32.18
CA SER A 24 37.44 28.01 -31.41
C SER A 24 36.84 26.94 -32.31
N SER A 25 37.36 25.73 -32.18
CA SER A 25 36.92 24.54 -32.90
C SER A 25 35.62 24.02 -32.30
N ASN A 26 34.54 24.08 -33.08
CA ASN A 26 33.25 23.52 -32.68
C ASN A 26 33.34 21.98 -32.52
N PRO A 27 33.02 21.41 -31.35
CA PRO A 27 32.65 19.99 -31.27
C PRO A 27 31.27 19.79 -31.94
N PRO A 28 30.97 18.58 -32.45
CA PRO A 28 29.75 18.34 -33.23
C PRO A 28 28.49 18.58 -32.39
N SER A 29 27.57 19.36 -32.97
CA SER A 29 26.27 19.64 -32.37
C SER A 29 25.43 18.37 -32.30
N HIS A 30 25.22 17.85 -31.07
CA HIS A 30 24.21 16.84 -30.82
C HIS A 30 22.83 17.42 -31.14
N GLN A 31 22.30 17.08 -32.32
CA GLN A 31 20.94 17.43 -32.70
C GLN A 31 19.95 16.82 -31.69
N SER A 32 19.27 17.69 -30.95
CA SER A 32 18.23 17.32 -30.01
C SER A 32 17.03 16.73 -30.75
N SER A 33 16.81 15.42 -30.60
CA SER A 33 15.73 14.66 -31.24
C SER A 33 14.35 15.03 -30.68
N THR A 34 13.85 16.20 -31.08
CA THR A 34 12.53 16.72 -30.69
C THR A 34 11.38 16.15 -31.55
N ASP A 35 11.67 15.40 -32.61
CA ASP A 35 10.65 14.83 -33.51
C ASP A 35 9.99 13.51 -33.04
N ASP A 36 10.57 12.82 -32.05
CA ASP A 36 10.06 11.50 -31.58
C ASP A 36 8.68 11.55 -30.88
N LEU A 37 8.11 12.75 -30.66
CA LEU A 37 6.79 12.93 -30.05
C LEU A 37 5.63 12.98 -31.04
N LYS A 38 5.88 13.12 -32.36
CA LYS A 38 4.81 13.16 -33.38
C LYS A 38 4.12 11.79 -33.60
N GLY A 39 4.72 10.70 -33.12
CA GLY A 39 4.21 9.33 -33.26
C GLY A 39 3.31 8.80 -32.13
N MET A 40 2.86 9.64 -31.19
CA MET A 40 1.87 9.19 -30.19
C MET A 40 0.48 9.07 -30.83
N GLN A 41 0.00 7.84 -30.99
CA GLN A 41 -1.38 7.54 -31.39
C GLN A 41 -2.37 8.42 -30.61
N LYS A 42 -3.32 9.06 -31.31
CA LYS A 42 -4.41 9.80 -30.66
C LYS A 42 -5.05 8.88 -29.62
N PRO A 43 -5.08 9.24 -28.33
CA PRO A 43 -5.63 8.37 -27.30
C PRO A 43 -7.08 8.06 -27.64
N SER A 44 -7.49 6.80 -27.43
CA SER A 44 -8.82 6.30 -27.76
C SER A 44 -9.91 7.30 -27.35
N THR A 45 -10.82 7.60 -28.27
CA THR A 45 -11.83 8.68 -28.22
C THR A 45 -12.95 8.49 -27.18
N VAL A 46 -12.66 7.81 -26.07
CA VAL A 46 -13.52 7.77 -24.88
C VAL A 46 -13.70 9.21 -24.39
N PRO A 47 -14.93 9.75 -24.38
CA PRO A 47 -15.17 11.12 -23.95
C PRO A 47 -14.67 11.33 -22.52
N ARG A 48 -13.92 12.41 -22.28
CA ARG A 48 -13.52 12.76 -20.91
C ARG A 48 -14.78 13.11 -20.12
N LYS A 49 -15.16 12.24 -19.18
CA LYS A 49 -16.22 12.49 -18.19
C LYS A 49 -16.13 13.91 -17.64
N SER A 50 -17.25 14.63 -17.64
CA SER A 50 -17.31 16.02 -17.19
C SER A 50 -16.86 16.16 -15.73
N LEU A 51 -16.46 17.37 -15.32
CA LEU A 51 -16.13 17.63 -13.91
C LEU A 51 -17.31 17.36 -12.96
N LYS A 52 -18.56 17.49 -13.46
CA LYS A 52 -19.80 17.17 -12.75
C LYS A 52 -19.92 15.66 -12.51
N GLU A 53 -19.78 14.83 -13.55
CA GLU A 53 -19.73 13.36 -13.41
C GLU A 53 -18.58 12.92 -12.48
N ARG A 54 -17.39 13.53 -12.60
CA ARG A 54 -16.23 13.21 -11.74
C ARG A 54 -16.45 13.57 -10.27
N SER A 55 -17.45 14.41 -9.96
CA SER A 55 -17.81 14.82 -8.59
C SER A 55 -18.87 13.94 -7.94
N GLN A 56 -19.55 13.08 -8.70
CA GLN A 56 -20.45 12.08 -8.11
C GLN A 56 -19.64 11.08 -7.27
N ILE A 57 -20.15 10.75 -6.09
CA ILE A 57 -19.60 9.71 -5.22
C ILE A 57 -19.97 8.36 -5.84
N PRO A 58 -19.01 7.50 -6.21
CA PRO A 58 -19.34 6.19 -6.78
C PRO A 58 -19.97 5.29 -5.71
N TYR A 59 -20.91 4.43 -6.11
CA TYR A 59 -21.68 3.58 -5.20
C TYR A 59 -20.80 2.74 -4.26
N SER A 60 -19.67 2.24 -4.75
CA SER A 60 -18.64 1.54 -3.97
C SER A 60 -18.15 2.28 -2.73
N MET A 61 -18.17 3.62 -2.69
CA MET A 61 -17.80 4.36 -1.47
C MET A 61 -18.83 4.18 -0.36
N TYR A 62 -20.12 4.14 -0.70
CA TYR A 62 -21.17 3.82 0.26
C TYR A 62 -21.04 2.37 0.75
N VAL A 63 -20.64 1.44 -0.13
CA VAL A 63 -20.30 0.06 0.26
C VAL A 63 -19.12 0.04 1.24
N ILE A 64 -18.03 0.77 0.97
CA ILE A 64 -16.89 0.91 1.91
C ILE A 64 -17.38 1.38 3.29
N TYR A 65 -18.06 2.53 3.36
CA TYR A 65 -18.43 3.11 4.65
C TYR A 65 -19.48 2.28 5.39
N GLY A 66 -20.47 1.73 4.66
CA GLY A 66 -21.47 0.83 5.24
C GLY A 66 -20.85 -0.44 5.81
N THR A 67 -19.87 -1.03 5.11
CA THR A 67 -19.16 -2.20 5.65
C THR A 67 -18.23 -1.86 6.80
N ILE A 68 -17.47 -0.76 6.75
CA ILE A 68 -16.61 -0.35 7.88
C ILE A 68 -17.46 -0.10 9.12
N PHE A 69 -18.57 0.64 8.99
CA PHE A 69 -19.51 0.85 10.09
C PHE A 69 -20.08 -0.47 10.62
N ALA A 70 -20.52 -1.39 9.74
CA ALA A 70 -21.03 -2.69 10.16
C ALA A 70 -19.96 -3.53 10.90
N LEU A 71 -18.72 -3.52 10.42
CA LEU A 71 -17.59 -4.23 11.03
C LEU A 71 -17.22 -3.65 12.40
N GLU A 72 -17.09 -2.33 12.52
CA GLU A 72 -16.80 -1.64 13.78
C GLU A 72 -17.94 -1.78 14.79
N PHE A 73 -19.19 -1.74 14.33
CA PHE A 73 -20.39 -1.92 15.15
C PHE A 73 -20.49 -3.36 15.68
N TYR A 74 -20.48 -4.37 14.80
CA TYR A 74 -20.59 -5.78 15.23
C TYR A 74 -19.35 -6.26 15.98
N GLY A 75 -18.15 -5.77 15.66
CA GLY A 75 -16.93 -6.05 16.44
C GLY A 75 -16.89 -5.34 17.80
N GLY A 76 -17.79 -4.40 18.08
CA GLY A 76 -17.82 -3.64 19.33
C GLY A 76 -16.63 -2.67 19.48
N VAL A 77 -16.10 -2.15 18.37
CA VAL A 77 -14.89 -1.31 18.30
C VAL A 77 -15.15 0.13 18.80
N TYR A 78 -16.41 0.58 18.81
CA TYR A 78 -16.83 1.89 19.33
C TYR A 78 -16.84 1.94 20.88
N ARG A 79 -15.66 1.74 21.48
CA ARG A 79 -15.46 1.65 22.93
C ARG A 79 -14.29 2.52 23.38
N VAL A 80 -14.34 3.03 24.62
CA VAL A 80 -13.26 3.84 25.19
C VAL A 80 -12.00 2.97 25.39
N GLU A 81 -12.20 1.70 25.73
CA GLU A 81 -11.16 0.68 25.89
C GLU A 81 -10.33 0.49 24.61
N THR A 82 -10.97 0.54 23.44
CA THR A 82 -10.31 0.47 22.13
C THR A 82 -9.37 1.66 21.90
N LEU A 83 -9.83 2.87 22.20
CA LEU A 83 -9.01 4.07 22.08
C LEU A 83 -7.87 4.09 23.11
N GLN A 84 -8.14 3.63 24.34
CA GLN A 84 -7.11 3.48 25.37
C GLN A 84 -6.07 2.42 25.01
N SER A 85 -6.46 1.28 24.46
CA SER A 85 -5.54 0.25 23.98
C SER A 85 -4.63 0.81 22.89
N TRP A 86 -5.21 1.45 21.86
CA TRP A 86 -4.43 2.11 20.81
C TRP A 86 -3.43 3.14 21.38
N TRP A 87 -3.88 3.99 22.32
CA TRP A 87 -3.01 4.99 22.94
C TRP A 87 -1.88 4.36 23.76
N ARG A 88 -2.17 3.32 24.55
CA ARG A 88 -1.15 2.57 25.32
C ARG A 88 -0.13 1.96 24.38
N SER A 89 -0.55 1.25 23.34
CA SER A 89 0.36 0.67 22.33
C SER A 89 1.23 1.74 21.68
N MET A 90 0.66 2.87 21.25
CA MET A 90 1.43 4.00 20.71
C MET A 90 2.49 4.53 21.70
N ALA A 91 2.15 4.62 22.99
CA ALA A 91 3.06 5.09 24.03
C ALA A 91 4.17 4.06 24.35
N THR A 92 3.83 2.77 24.44
CA THR A 92 4.77 1.66 24.63
C THR A 92 5.75 1.61 23.47
N SER A 93 5.29 1.54 22.21
CA SER A 93 6.17 1.54 21.04
C SER A 93 7.06 2.76 20.96
N ALA A 94 6.56 3.96 21.31
CA ALA A 94 7.38 5.17 21.36
C ALA A 94 8.47 5.08 22.42
N SER A 95 8.15 4.59 23.63
CA SER A 95 9.12 4.36 24.70
C SER A 95 10.18 3.34 24.29
N THR A 96 9.77 2.22 23.69
CA THR A 96 10.68 1.21 23.13
C THR A 96 11.59 1.78 22.04
N CYS A 97 11.07 2.61 21.13
CA CYS A 97 11.91 3.31 20.14
C CYS A 97 12.97 4.21 20.80
N VAL A 98 12.60 4.96 21.86
CA VAL A 98 13.55 5.79 22.60
C VAL A 98 14.60 4.94 23.32
N ALA A 99 14.20 3.81 23.92
CA ALA A 99 15.12 2.87 24.56
C ALA A 99 16.11 2.24 23.56
N LEU A 100 15.65 1.80 22.39
CA LEU A 100 16.49 1.25 21.32
C LEU A 100 17.48 2.29 20.76
N LEU A 101 17.07 3.55 20.64
CA LEU A 101 17.96 4.65 20.25
C LEU A 101 19.00 4.97 21.34
N GLY A 102 18.61 4.91 22.62
CA GLY A 102 19.52 5.03 23.76
C GLY A 102 20.58 3.93 23.76
N TYR A 103 20.14 2.67 23.67
CA TYR A 103 21.02 1.50 23.55
C TYR A 103 21.98 1.61 22.36
N THR A 104 21.49 2.00 21.17
CA THR A 104 22.37 2.16 20.00
C THR A 104 23.40 3.29 20.18
N ARG A 105 23.03 4.40 20.83
CA ARG A 105 23.95 5.48 21.19
C ARG A 105 25.02 4.99 22.16
N ASP A 106 24.61 4.25 23.19
CA ASP A 106 25.49 3.80 24.26
C ASP A 106 26.47 2.74 23.74
N LEU A 107 26.00 1.81 22.90
CA LEU A 107 26.85 0.90 22.13
C LEU A 107 27.81 1.68 21.21
N THR A 108 27.34 2.67 20.45
CA THR A 108 28.23 3.49 19.60
C THR A 108 29.32 4.18 20.44
N LYS A 109 29.02 4.58 21.69
CA LYS A 109 29.99 5.18 22.61
C LYS A 109 31.03 4.15 23.09
N THR A 110 30.62 2.96 23.54
CA THR A 110 31.56 1.91 23.99
C THR A 110 32.50 1.46 22.87
N ALA A 111 32.05 1.45 21.60
CA ALA A 111 32.94 1.27 20.45
C ALA A 111 33.99 2.40 20.35
N VAL A 112 33.56 3.66 20.39
CA VAL A 112 34.48 4.82 20.28
C VAL A 112 35.50 4.85 21.42
N ASP A 113 35.07 4.46 22.64
CA ASP A 113 35.92 4.42 23.83
C ASP A 113 36.86 3.19 23.86
N GLY A 114 36.73 2.23 22.93
CA GLY A 114 37.56 1.03 22.84
C GLY A 114 37.09 -0.17 23.68
N GLU A 115 35.95 -0.06 24.35
CA GLU A 115 35.36 -1.05 25.25
C GLU A 115 34.52 -2.09 24.49
N TYR A 116 35.15 -2.77 23.52
CA TYR A 116 34.51 -3.78 22.67
C TYR A 116 34.35 -5.13 23.39
N GLN A 117 33.11 -5.51 23.79
CA GLN A 117 32.84 -6.82 24.36
C GLN A 117 32.47 -7.89 23.31
N ASP A 118 31.57 -7.61 22.37
CA ASP A 118 31.25 -8.52 21.24
C ASP A 118 31.10 -7.78 19.90
N TRP A 119 32.00 -8.06 18.96
CA TRP A 119 31.97 -7.48 17.61
C TRP A 119 30.72 -7.84 16.80
N GLN A 120 30.05 -8.97 17.10
CA GLN A 120 28.83 -9.36 16.40
C GLN A 120 27.66 -8.46 16.76
N GLU A 121 27.50 -8.15 18.05
CA GLU A 121 26.51 -7.19 18.56
C GLU A 121 26.67 -5.80 17.91
N TYR A 122 27.91 -5.31 17.77
CA TYR A 122 28.22 -4.07 17.03
C TYR A 122 27.86 -4.16 15.55
N ALA A 123 28.22 -5.25 14.87
CA ALA A 123 27.93 -5.42 13.43
C ALA A 123 26.41 -5.51 13.17
N GLN A 124 25.69 -6.29 13.98
CA GLN A 124 24.24 -6.42 13.90
C GLN A 124 23.54 -5.09 14.20
N THR A 125 23.92 -4.41 15.28
CA THR A 125 23.32 -3.12 15.66
C THR A 125 23.64 -2.03 14.62
N GLY A 126 24.84 -2.00 14.07
CA GLY A 126 25.22 -1.07 12.99
C GLY A 126 24.40 -1.29 11.70
N VAL A 127 24.12 -2.55 11.34
CA VAL A 127 23.22 -2.89 10.22
C VAL A 127 21.78 -2.47 10.53
N ILE A 128 21.25 -2.82 11.71
CA ILE A 128 19.89 -2.45 12.15
C ILE A 128 19.73 -0.93 12.16
N PHE A 129 20.67 -0.20 12.74
CA PHE A 129 20.66 1.26 12.78
C PHE A 129 20.70 1.88 11.39
N SER A 130 21.55 1.36 10.49
CA SER A 130 21.63 1.82 9.10
C SER A 130 20.32 1.59 8.34
N LEU A 131 19.66 0.45 8.58
CA LEU A 131 18.33 0.16 8.02
C LEU A 131 17.26 1.10 8.59
N VAL A 132 17.19 1.26 9.91
CA VAL A 132 16.24 2.17 10.59
C VAL A 132 16.43 3.60 10.10
N LEU A 133 17.66 4.11 10.03
CA LEU A 133 17.97 5.45 9.55
C LEU A 133 17.60 5.62 8.06
N SER A 134 17.81 4.58 7.24
CA SER A 134 17.38 4.58 5.83
C SER A 134 15.86 4.62 5.68
N LEU A 135 15.11 3.87 6.50
CA LEU A 135 13.65 3.90 6.53
C LEU A 135 13.14 5.26 7.02
N LEU A 136 13.72 5.81 8.08
CA LEU A 136 13.42 7.15 8.58
C LEU A 136 13.68 8.23 7.52
N TYR A 137 14.79 8.12 6.78
CA TYR A 137 15.09 9.03 5.69
C TYR A 137 14.07 8.96 4.55
N VAL A 138 13.75 7.74 4.09
CA VAL A 138 12.82 7.51 2.96
C VAL A 138 11.37 7.89 3.30
N PHE A 139 10.90 7.62 4.52
CA PHE A 139 9.50 7.82 4.89
C PHE A 139 9.20 9.18 5.55
N PHE A 140 10.18 9.80 6.20
CA PHE A 140 9.98 11.07 6.93
C PHE A 140 10.81 12.22 6.34
N VAL A 141 12.13 12.07 6.26
CA VAL A 141 13.04 13.18 5.89
C VAL A 141 12.89 13.60 4.43
N ALA A 142 12.94 12.67 3.48
CA ALA A 142 12.83 12.98 2.06
C ALA A 142 11.45 13.57 1.69
N PRO A 143 10.31 13.04 2.19
CA PRO A 143 9.01 13.69 2.02
C PRO A 143 8.91 15.08 2.67
N PHE A 144 9.55 15.30 3.83
CA PHE A 144 9.60 16.61 4.48
C PHE A 144 10.38 17.63 3.64
N ARG A 145 11.61 17.28 3.22
CA ARG A 145 12.44 18.11 2.33
C ARG A 145 11.74 18.42 1.00
N ALA A 146 10.93 17.50 0.48
CA ALA A 146 10.12 17.71 -0.72
C ALA A 146 8.89 18.63 -0.55
N GLY A 147 8.69 19.23 0.63
CA GLY A 147 7.50 20.04 0.93
C GLY A 147 6.19 19.23 0.91
N LEU A 148 6.28 17.90 1.06
CA LEU A 148 5.11 17.01 1.12
C LEU A 148 4.31 17.21 2.41
N TRP A 149 4.88 17.88 3.41
CA TRP A 149 4.20 18.21 4.66
C TRP A 149 3.84 19.71 4.76
N THR A 150 4.74 20.61 4.33
CA THR A 150 4.71 22.04 4.72
C THR A 150 4.39 23.06 3.62
N GLY A 151 4.47 22.71 2.33
CA GLY A 151 4.33 23.70 1.24
C GLY A 151 2.92 24.27 1.04
N THR A 152 2.75 25.40 0.35
CA THR A 152 1.43 26.00 0.07
C THR A 152 0.44 25.07 -0.63
N ARG A 153 0.93 24.24 -1.58
CA ARG A 153 0.17 23.16 -2.23
C ARG A 153 -0.28 22.03 -1.27
N ALA A 154 0.17 22.02 -0.01
CA ALA A 154 -0.34 21.12 1.02
C ALA A 154 -1.79 21.40 1.39
N ARG A 155 -2.24 22.67 1.31
CA ARG A 155 -3.58 23.07 1.78
C ARG A 155 -4.72 22.29 1.11
N ARG A 156 -4.60 21.90 -0.17
CA ARG A 156 -5.60 21.10 -0.91
C ARG A 156 -5.54 19.59 -0.60
N HIS A 157 -4.45 19.10 0.00
CA HIS A 157 -4.21 17.66 0.21
C HIS A 157 -3.88 17.32 1.67
N LYS A 158 -4.30 18.16 2.63
CA LYS A 158 -3.98 18.02 4.06
C LYS A 158 -4.34 16.64 4.61
N ILE A 159 -5.58 16.18 4.43
CA ILE A 159 -6.07 14.91 5.00
C ILE A 159 -5.25 13.72 4.47
N HIS A 160 -5.17 13.54 3.15
CA HIS A 160 -4.33 12.51 2.51
C HIS A 160 -2.88 12.51 3.02
N ARG A 161 -2.30 13.69 3.24
CA ARG A 161 -0.99 13.83 3.85
C ARG A 161 -1.04 13.33 5.30
N TYR A 162 -1.70 14.03 6.21
CA TYR A 162 -1.63 13.73 7.66
C TYR A 162 -2.00 12.28 7.98
N MET A 163 -2.99 11.69 7.30
CA MET A 163 -3.35 10.28 7.49
C MET A 163 -2.27 9.33 6.95
N GLY A 164 -1.55 9.71 5.89
CA GLY A 164 -0.36 9.00 5.43
C GLY A 164 0.83 9.09 6.40
N LEU A 165 1.00 10.21 7.11
CA LEU A 165 2.03 10.32 8.16
C LEU A 165 1.65 9.50 9.38
N MET A 166 0.39 9.61 9.83
CA MET A 166 -0.14 8.82 10.95
C MET A 166 -0.03 7.33 10.65
N TYR A 167 -0.41 6.91 9.44
CA TYR A 167 -0.21 5.56 8.93
C TYR A 167 1.25 5.10 9.10
N LEU A 168 2.23 5.90 8.64
CA LEU A 168 3.65 5.52 8.71
C LEU A 168 4.17 5.38 10.15
N VAL A 169 3.79 6.30 11.04
CA VAL A 169 4.16 6.22 12.47
C VAL A 169 3.54 4.99 13.11
N GLN A 170 2.23 4.80 12.97
CA GLN A 170 1.51 3.65 13.52
C GLN A 170 2.07 2.32 12.97
N TYR A 171 2.35 2.26 11.67
CA TYR A 171 2.90 1.09 11.00
C TYR A 171 4.29 0.71 11.53
N THR A 172 5.18 1.70 11.74
CA THR A 172 6.46 1.48 12.41
C THR A 172 6.27 0.98 13.85
N PHE A 173 5.36 1.62 14.60
CA PHE A 173 5.10 1.26 16.00
C PHE A 173 4.50 -0.15 16.17
N ALA A 174 3.64 -0.59 15.24
CA ALA A 174 3.09 -1.94 15.26
C ALA A 174 4.15 -3.01 15.00
N TRP A 175 5.14 -2.74 14.13
CA TRP A 175 6.28 -3.63 13.97
C TRP A 175 7.18 -3.67 15.21
N VAL A 176 7.43 -2.52 15.84
CA VAL A 176 8.18 -2.46 17.11
C VAL A 176 7.47 -3.26 18.20
N GLU A 177 6.17 -3.02 18.42
CA GLU A 177 5.34 -3.76 19.39
C GLU A 177 5.36 -5.27 19.09
N TYR A 178 5.15 -5.67 17.83
CA TYR A 178 5.18 -7.07 17.41
C TYR A 178 6.53 -7.78 17.68
N PHE A 179 7.66 -7.08 17.51
CA PHE A 179 8.98 -7.66 17.74
C PHE A 179 9.41 -7.66 19.22
N THR A 180 8.97 -6.68 20.03
CA THR A 180 9.42 -6.55 21.44
C THR A 180 8.42 -7.02 22.49
N ASP A 181 7.12 -6.99 22.19
CA ASP A 181 6.03 -7.29 23.13
C ASP A 181 4.82 -7.86 22.36
N TYR A 182 5.00 -9.08 21.85
CA TYR A 182 4.00 -9.74 21.00
C TYR A 182 2.65 -9.97 21.74
N ASP A 183 2.66 -10.26 23.03
CA ASP A 183 1.45 -10.57 23.80
C ASP A 183 0.53 -9.36 23.96
N ASN A 184 1.10 -8.16 23.95
CA ASN A 184 0.38 -6.90 23.84
C ASN A 184 0.02 -6.60 22.37
N ALA A 185 0.95 -6.78 21.43
CA ALA A 185 0.72 -6.57 19.99
C ALA A 185 -0.48 -7.38 19.44
N ALA A 186 -0.65 -8.63 19.87
CA ALA A 186 -1.75 -9.50 19.48
C ALA A 186 -3.13 -9.04 19.97
N LYS A 187 -3.16 -8.18 21.00
CA LYS A 187 -4.38 -7.58 21.59
C LYS A 187 -4.56 -6.11 21.18
N SER A 188 -3.53 -5.51 20.60
CA SER A 188 -3.46 -4.11 20.18
C SER A 188 -4.48 -3.78 19.09
N PHE A 189 -5.13 -2.61 19.21
CA PHE A 189 -5.92 -2.03 18.12
C PHE A 189 -5.08 -1.26 17.10
N LEU A 190 -3.76 -1.19 17.25
CA LEU A 190 -2.88 -0.46 16.34
C LEU A 190 -2.98 -0.94 14.86
N PRO A 191 -3.03 -2.25 14.54
CA PRO A 191 -3.29 -2.74 13.18
C PRO A 191 -4.62 -2.27 12.58
N HIS A 192 -5.65 -2.08 13.42
CA HIS A 192 -6.96 -1.59 12.98
C HIS A 192 -6.90 -0.10 12.59
N PHE A 193 -6.30 0.75 13.43
CA PHE A 193 -6.12 2.17 13.08
C PHE A 193 -5.21 2.38 11.85
N ILE A 194 -4.22 1.51 11.64
CA ILE A 194 -3.41 1.48 10.39
C ILE A 194 -4.31 1.24 9.17
N ALA A 195 -5.19 0.22 9.23
CA ALA A 195 -6.10 -0.10 8.14
C ALA A 195 -7.10 1.04 7.85
N LEU A 196 -7.67 1.65 8.87
CA LEU A 196 -8.56 2.82 8.74
C LEU A 196 -7.84 4.02 8.13
N ASN A 197 -6.62 4.33 8.58
CA ASN A 197 -5.81 5.39 7.99
C ASN A 197 -5.51 5.14 6.51
N GLY A 198 -5.29 3.88 6.10
CA GLY A 198 -5.20 3.48 4.70
C GLY A 198 -6.45 3.81 3.89
N ILE A 199 -7.65 3.49 4.41
CA ILE A 199 -8.94 3.86 3.79
C ILE A 199 -9.09 5.38 3.66
N ILE A 200 -8.85 6.14 4.74
CA ILE A 200 -9.03 7.60 4.74
C ILE A 200 -8.02 8.24 3.78
N GLN A 201 -6.78 7.77 3.76
CA GLN A 201 -5.75 8.22 2.83
C GLN A 201 -6.13 7.95 1.36
N GLY A 202 -6.61 6.74 1.05
CA GLY A 202 -7.04 6.35 -0.30
C GLY A 202 -8.29 7.09 -0.77
N THR A 203 -9.27 7.29 0.12
CA THR A 203 -10.47 8.10 -0.11
C THR A 203 -10.09 9.53 -0.43
N SER A 204 -9.25 10.13 0.42
CA SER A 204 -8.79 11.50 0.24
C SER A 204 -7.98 11.66 -1.06
N ALA A 205 -7.18 10.66 -1.44
CA ALA A 205 -6.50 10.60 -2.74
C ALA A 205 -7.51 10.60 -3.90
N TYR A 206 -8.50 9.70 -3.88
CA TYR A 206 -9.49 9.53 -4.95
C TYR A 206 -10.31 10.79 -5.24
N PHE A 207 -10.71 11.54 -4.21
CA PHE A 207 -11.47 12.78 -4.35
C PHE A 207 -10.60 14.01 -4.62
N SER A 208 -9.37 14.06 -4.08
CA SER A 208 -8.49 15.23 -4.23
C SER A 208 -7.69 15.21 -5.53
N PHE A 209 -7.27 14.05 -6.02
CA PHE A 209 -6.43 13.93 -7.22
C PHE A 209 -7.28 13.80 -8.51
N LYS A 210 -8.21 14.74 -8.73
CA LYS A 210 -9.07 14.79 -9.93
C LYS A 210 -8.32 14.90 -11.27
N VAL A 211 -7.02 15.19 -11.22
CA VAL A 211 -6.08 15.25 -12.36
C VAL A 211 -5.62 13.87 -12.84
N LEU A 212 -5.79 12.80 -12.04
CA LEU A 212 -5.42 11.45 -12.45
C LEU A 212 -6.39 10.96 -13.56
N PRO A 213 -5.87 10.30 -14.60
CA PRO A 213 -6.70 9.78 -15.68
C PRO A 213 -7.42 8.49 -15.27
N ASP A 214 -8.62 8.27 -15.81
CA ASP A 214 -9.45 7.09 -15.53
C ASP A 214 -9.06 5.90 -16.45
N LEU A 215 -7.78 5.54 -16.47
CA LEU A 215 -7.23 4.48 -17.34
C LEU A 215 -7.53 3.07 -16.79
N ILE A 216 -7.51 2.07 -17.69
CA ILE A 216 -7.61 0.64 -17.33
C ILE A 216 -6.23 0.09 -16.92
N ASP A 217 -5.14 0.67 -17.42
CA ASP A 217 -3.79 0.49 -16.87
C ASP A 217 -3.73 1.11 -15.46
N ALA A 218 -2.99 0.49 -14.55
CA ALA A 218 -2.70 1.03 -13.24
C ALA A 218 -1.75 2.24 -13.31
N GLY A 219 -0.83 2.28 -14.29
CA GLY A 219 0.24 3.28 -14.39
C GLY A 219 1.38 3.12 -13.38
N TYR A 220 1.22 2.23 -12.39
CA TYR A 220 2.22 1.94 -11.36
C TYR A 220 3.44 1.18 -11.91
N TYR A 221 3.20 0.23 -12.82
CA TYR A 221 4.19 -0.74 -13.35
C TYR A 221 4.94 -0.23 -14.59
N SER A 222 5.40 1.01 -14.51
CA SER A 222 5.87 1.83 -15.62
C SER A 222 6.75 2.96 -15.06
N ASP A 223 7.71 3.49 -15.82
CA ASP A 223 8.47 4.69 -15.43
C ASP A 223 7.82 5.99 -15.91
N LYS A 224 7.17 6.00 -17.07
CA LYS A 224 6.56 7.21 -17.68
C LYS A 224 5.09 7.46 -17.33
N ALA A 225 4.29 6.42 -17.07
CA ALA A 225 2.85 6.56 -16.88
C ALA A 225 2.50 7.13 -15.50
N VAL A 226 1.39 7.86 -15.43
CA VAL A 226 0.83 8.38 -14.17
C VAL A 226 -0.19 7.37 -13.63
N LEU A 227 -0.28 7.25 -12.29
CA LEU A 227 -1.28 6.44 -11.60
C LEU A 227 -2.68 6.70 -12.15
N SER A 228 -3.45 5.65 -12.42
CA SER A 228 -4.85 5.82 -12.79
C SER A 228 -5.72 6.06 -11.55
N ARG A 229 -6.77 6.87 -11.72
CA ARG A 229 -7.78 7.07 -10.67
C ARG A 229 -8.52 5.76 -10.35
N ASN A 230 -8.66 4.89 -11.35
CA ASN A 230 -9.19 3.54 -11.20
C ASN A 230 -8.32 2.67 -10.30
N PHE A 231 -6.99 2.75 -10.39
CA PHE A 231 -6.09 2.02 -9.48
C PHE A 231 -6.21 2.49 -8.04
N VAL A 232 -6.27 3.81 -7.80
CA VAL A 232 -6.50 4.35 -6.44
C VAL A 232 -7.83 3.84 -5.86
N HIS A 233 -8.87 3.78 -6.69
CA HIS A 233 -10.19 3.30 -6.31
C HIS A 233 -10.23 1.76 -6.11
N GLU A 234 -9.51 1.00 -6.92
CA GLU A 234 -9.30 -0.43 -6.71
C GLU A 234 -8.53 -0.71 -5.42
N ASN A 235 -7.53 0.10 -5.09
CA ASN A 235 -6.75 -0.06 -3.86
C ASN A 235 -7.61 0.11 -2.60
N LEU A 236 -8.69 0.89 -2.66
CA LEU A 236 -9.66 0.99 -1.56
C LEU A 236 -10.40 -0.32 -1.27
N PHE A 237 -10.59 -1.20 -2.27
CA PHE A 237 -11.10 -2.55 -1.99
C PHE A 237 -10.07 -3.35 -1.18
N PHE A 238 -8.79 -3.29 -1.51
CA PHE A 238 -7.75 -4.00 -0.75
C PHE A 238 -7.58 -3.39 0.65
N SER A 239 -7.65 -2.07 0.81
CA SER A 239 -7.69 -1.43 2.13
C SER A 239 -8.95 -1.81 2.93
N LEU A 240 -10.07 -2.12 2.28
CA LEU A 240 -11.28 -2.61 2.96
C LEU A 240 -11.09 -4.07 3.43
N MET A 241 -10.40 -4.91 2.63
CA MET A 241 -9.95 -6.23 3.08
C MET A 241 -8.95 -6.15 4.25
N SER A 242 -8.15 -5.08 4.33
CA SER A 242 -7.30 -4.80 5.49
C SER A 242 -8.10 -4.43 6.75
N VAL A 243 -9.17 -3.62 6.64
CA VAL A 243 -10.05 -3.33 7.78
C VAL A 243 -10.74 -4.61 8.25
N TRP A 244 -11.25 -5.42 7.32
CA TRP A 244 -11.75 -6.77 7.62
C TRP A 244 -10.73 -7.61 8.39
N GLY A 245 -9.51 -7.79 7.86
CA GLY A 245 -8.46 -8.57 8.50
C GLY A 245 -8.10 -8.08 9.91
N SER A 246 -8.12 -6.76 10.15
CA SER A 246 -7.80 -6.19 11.47
C SER A 246 -8.82 -6.53 12.57
N ILE A 247 -10.05 -6.83 12.16
CA ILE A 247 -11.15 -7.26 13.04
C ILE A 247 -11.18 -8.78 13.12
N TYR A 248 -11.00 -9.47 11.99
CA TYR A 248 -11.07 -10.92 11.89
C TYR A 248 -9.90 -11.63 12.59
N TYR A 249 -8.68 -11.09 12.50
CA TYR A 249 -7.50 -11.66 13.16
C TYR A 249 -7.31 -11.19 14.62
N ASN A 250 -8.20 -10.34 15.13
CA ASN A 250 -8.23 -9.97 16.55
C ASN A 250 -9.29 -10.83 17.25
N THR A 251 -8.88 -11.92 17.90
CA THR A 251 -9.78 -12.96 18.44
C THR A 251 -10.89 -12.41 19.36
N PRO A 252 -10.62 -11.49 20.32
CA PRO A 252 -11.67 -10.84 21.10
C PRO A 252 -12.73 -10.13 20.23
N VAL A 253 -12.31 -9.33 19.25
CA VAL A 253 -13.22 -8.55 18.39
C VAL A 253 -14.01 -9.45 17.44
N ARG A 254 -13.37 -10.49 16.87
CA ARG A 254 -14.04 -11.51 16.07
C ARG A 254 -15.10 -12.26 16.89
N SER A 255 -14.79 -12.63 18.13
CA SER A 255 -15.74 -13.32 19.01
C SER A 255 -16.99 -12.46 19.27
N ILE A 256 -16.83 -11.16 19.54
CA ILE A 256 -17.97 -10.23 19.69
C ILE A 256 -18.80 -10.17 18.41
N MET A 257 -18.15 -10.02 17.24
CA MET A 257 -18.83 -10.03 15.93
C MET A 257 -19.63 -11.31 15.70
N GLN A 258 -19.12 -12.46 16.12
CA GLN A 258 -19.80 -13.75 16.02
C GLN A 258 -20.99 -13.91 16.98
N THR A 259 -21.16 -13.07 17.99
CA THR A 259 -22.39 -13.08 18.80
C THR A 259 -23.61 -12.52 18.03
N HIS A 260 -23.39 -11.72 16.99
CA HIS A 260 -24.45 -11.06 16.22
C HIS A 260 -24.71 -11.77 14.88
N LEU A 261 -25.99 -12.00 14.54
CA LEU A 261 -26.36 -12.55 13.22
C LEU A 261 -25.81 -11.70 12.06
N GLY A 262 -25.89 -10.37 12.17
CA GLY A 262 -25.32 -9.46 11.18
C GLY A 262 -23.80 -9.58 11.05
N GLY A 263 -23.09 -9.78 12.17
CA GLY A 263 -21.65 -10.03 12.17
C GLY A 263 -21.27 -11.35 11.50
N LYS A 264 -21.98 -12.45 11.80
CA LYS A 264 -21.82 -13.74 11.10
C LYS A 264 -22.07 -13.64 9.59
N LEU A 265 -23.06 -12.85 9.16
CA LEU A 265 -23.32 -12.62 7.74
C LEU A 265 -22.19 -11.83 7.06
N VAL A 266 -21.65 -10.80 7.74
CA VAL A 266 -20.50 -10.04 7.23
C VAL A 266 -19.25 -10.93 7.16
N GLU A 267 -19.00 -11.76 8.18
CA GLU A 267 -17.94 -12.78 8.18
C GLU A 267 -18.07 -13.70 6.96
N GLY A 268 -19.24 -14.32 6.75
CA GLY A 268 -19.48 -15.20 5.58
C GLY A 268 -19.27 -14.50 4.23
N ILE A 269 -19.68 -13.24 4.09
CA ILE A 269 -19.47 -12.45 2.87
C ILE A 269 -17.97 -12.22 2.59
N TYR A 270 -17.18 -11.87 3.61
CA TYR A 270 -15.75 -11.58 3.45
C TYR A 270 -14.87 -12.83 3.41
N LEU A 271 -15.32 -13.92 4.03
CA LEU A 271 -14.66 -15.21 4.06
C LEU A 271 -14.81 -15.99 2.75
N PHE A 272 -16.02 -16.01 2.18
CA PHE A 272 -16.33 -16.84 1.00
C PHE A 272 -16.54 -16.04 -0.27
N PHE A 273 -17.13 -14.83 -0.20
CA PHE A 273 -17.55 -14.07 -1.38
C PHE A 273 -16.90 -12.69 -1.62
N PRO A 274 -15.71 -12.34 -1.06
CA PRO A 274 -15.19 -10.98 -1.17
C PRO A 274 -14.94 -10.57 -2.64
N TYR A 275 -14.57 -11.52 -3.50
CA TYR A 275 -14.34 -11.27 -4.92
C TYR A 275 -15.57 -11.37 -5.83
N ILE A 276 -16.72 -11.79 -5.31
CA ILE A 276 -17.97 -11.99 -6.06
C ILE A 276 -19.03 -10.95 -5.66
N LEU A 277 -19.20 -10.69 -4.36
CA LEU A 277 -20.20 -9.76 -3.84
C LEU A 277 -19.65 -8.35 -3.56
N VAL A 278 -18.41 -8.24 -3.06
CA VAL A 278 -17.83 -6.94 -2.67
C VAL A 278 -16.99 -6.34 -3.79
N ARG A 279 -16.08 -7.12 -4.39
CA ARG A 279 -15.14 -6.64 -5.42
C ARG A 279 -15.82 -6.10 -6.67
N THR A 280 -17.04 -6.55 -6.99
CA THR A 280 -17.80 -6.18 -8.20
C THR A 280 -18.21 -4.71 -8.25
N TRP A 281 -18.31 -4.03 -7.11
CA TRP A 281 -18.59 -2.59 -7.03
C TRP A 281 -17.40 -1.70 -7.43
N PHE A 282 -16.18 -2.25 -7.45
CA PHE A 282 -14.93 -1.51 -7.65
C PHE A 282 -14.38 -1.67 -9.07
N PRO A 283 -13.72 -0.66 -9.66
CA PRO A 283 -13.06 -0.80 -10.96
C PRO A 283 -11.97 -1.87 -10.92
N VAL A 284 -11.66 -2.47 -12.07
CA VAL A 284 -10.60 -3.51 -12.20
C VAL A 284 -9.53 -3.02 -13.16
N THR A 285 -8.36 -2.67 -12.66
CA THR A 285 -7.16 -2.53 -13.48
C THR A 285 -6.58 -3.91 -13.78
N ARG A 286 -6.09 -4.13 -15.00
CA ARG A 286 -5.64 -5.46 -15.44
C ARG A 286 -4.16 -5.44 -15.77
N PHE A 287 -3.40 -6.37 -15.18
CA PHE A 287 -1.99 -6.62 -15.52
C PHE A 287 -1.76 -6.87 -17.02
N SER A 288 -2.74 -7.41 -17.74
CA SER A 288 -2.68 -7.60 -19.20
C SER A 288 -2.65 -6.30 -20.01
N ASN A 289 -3.11 -5.19 -19.42
CA ASN A 289 -3.25 -3.89 -20.07
C ASN A 289 -2.10 -2.94 -19.67
N THR A 290 -1.18 -3.44 -18.85
CA THR A 290 -0.06 -2.68 -18.33
C THR A 290 0.96 -2.38 -19.42
N GLY A 291 1.21 -1.10 -19.69
CA GLY A 291 2.17 -0.64 -20.70
C GLY A 291 1.64 -0.64 -22.13
N THR A 292 0.54 -1.34 -22.42
CA THR A 292 -0.04 -1.45 -23.78
C THR A 292 -0.64 -0.14 -24.28
N THR A 293 -1.09 0.74 -23.37
CA THR A 293 -1.96 1.87 -23.73
C THR A 293 -1.18 3.17 -24.06
N TYR A 294 0.10 3.29 -23.66
CA TYR A 294 0.79 4.60 -23.62
C TYR A 294 2.29 4.62 -23.95
N LYS A 295 2.90 3.54 -24.48
CA LYS A 295 4.37 3.37 -24.50
C LYS A 295 4.99 3.73 -23.13
N GLY A 296 4.35 3.28 -22.05
CA GLY A 296 4.63 3.74 -20.69
C GLY A 296 6.00 3.36 -20.13
N ARG A 297 6.80 2.58 -20.87
CA ARG A 297 8.12 2.12 -20.46
C ARG A 297 9.19 2.79 -21.33
N SER A 298 10.32 3.20 -20.77
CA SER A 298 11.53 3.37 -21.59
C SER A 298 12.02 2.01 -22.08
N GLU A 299 12.69 1.94 -23.23
CA GLU A 299 13.32 0.69 -23.68
C GLU A 299 14.36 0.19 -22.67
N SER A 300 15.13 1.09 -22.06
CA SER A 300 16.11 0.77 -20.99
C SER A 300 15.51 0.13 -19.74
N ASN A 301 14.23 0.40 -19.43
CA ASN A 301 13.55 -0.17 -18.25
C ASN A 301 12.50 -1.23 -18.60
N LYS A 302 12.24 -1.48 -19.89
CA LYS A 302 11.13 -2.32 -20.37
C LYS A 302 11.15 -3.72 -19.76
N ARG A 303 12.27 -4.44 -19.91
CA ARG A 303 12.47 -5.80 -19.36
C ARG A 303 12.29 -5.86 -17.84
N PHE A 304 12.76 -4.84 -17.11
CA PHE A 304 12.63 -4.76 -15.64
C PHE A 304 11.15 -4.67 -15.22
N TYR A 305 10.37 -3.78 -15.84
CA TYR A 305 8.94 -3.68 -15.54
C TYR A 305 8.14 -4.86 -16.08
N GLU A 306 8.53 -5.50 -17.18
CA GLU A 306 7.89 -6.72 -17.69
C GLU A 306 8.02 -7.89 -16.70
N ILE A 307 9.25 -8.19 -16.27
CA ILE A 307 9.53 -9.22 -15.26
C ILE A 307 8.78 -8.88 -13.96
N GLY A 308 8.92 -7.66 -13.43
CA GLY A 308 8.25 -7.27 -12.20
C GLY A 308 6.71 -7.34 -12.30
N THR A 309 6.11 -6.98 -13.44
CA THR A 309 4.64 -7.10 -13.63
C THR A 309 4.20 -8.56 -13.63
N PHE A 310 4.97 -9.44 -14.27
CA PHE A 310 4.71 -10.88 -14.30
C PHE A 310 4.82 -11.50 -12.91
N THR A 311 5.88 -11.15 -12.17
CA THR A 311 6.10 -11.53 -10.78
C THR A 311 4.94 -11.09 -9.88
N VAL A 312 4.55 -9.80 -9.93
CA VAL A 312 3.39 -9.28 -9.16
C VAL A 312 2.11 -10.02 -9.53
N LYS A 313 1.88 -10.35 -10.81
CA LYS A 313 0.68 -11.06 -11.27
C LYS A 313 0.60 -12.49 -10.69
N ILE A 314 1.72 -13.21 -10.63
CA ILE A 314 1.78 -14.55 -9.99
C ILE A 314 1.49 -14.42 -8.50
N PHE A 315 2.21 -13.53 -7.81
CA PHE A 315 2.06 -13.34 -6.37
C PHE A 315 0.68 -12.82 -5.98
N PHE A 316 0.03 -11.99 -6.79
CA PHE A 316 -1.34 -11.54 -6.55
C PHE A 316 -2.35 -12.69 -6.61
N LEU A 317 -2.14 -13.65 -7.52
CA LEU A 317 -2.98 -14.86 -7.60
C LEU A 317 -2.73 -15.77 -6.39
N TRP A 318 -1.48 -15.97 -5.99
CA TRP A 318 -1.15 -16.73 -4.78
C TRP A 318 -1.73 -16.09 -3.52
N ALA A 319 -1.44 -14.80 -3.29
CA ALA A 319 -1.90 -14.06 -2.10
C ALA A 319 -3.43 -14.04 -1.99
N LYS A 320 -4.15 -13.99 -3.10
CA LYS A 320 -5.62 -14.10 -3.11
C LYS A 320 -6.13 -15.42 -2.53
N TYR A 321 -5.53 -16.56 -2.90
CA TYR A 321 -6.03 -17.88 -2.54
C TYR A 321 -5.39 -18.45 -1.28
N PHE A 322 -4.08 -18.29 -1.09
CA PHE A 322 -3.39 -18.81 0.08
C PHE A 322 -3.31 -17.79 1.22
N CYS A 323 -2.86 -16.55 0.97
CA CYS A 323 -2.85 -15.53 2.03
C CYS A 323 -4.24 -14.97 2.36
N GLY A 324 -5.21 -15.14 1.45
CA GLY A 324 -6.60 -14.76 1.60
C GLY A 324 -7.45 -15.95 2.06
N PHE A 325 -7.95 -16.75 1.11
CA PHE A 325 -8.92 -17.81 1.41
C PHE A 325 -8.39 -18.87 2.40
N PHE A 326 -7.24 -19.51 2.13
CA PHE A 326 -6.69 -20.59 2.97
C PHE A 326 -6.49 -20.15 4.43
N ILE A 327 -5.75 -19.05 4.66
CA ILE A 327 -5.53 -18.52 6.02
C ILE A 327 -6.85 -18.14 6.68
N ASN A 328 -7.76 -17.47 5.96
CA ASN A 328 -9.04 -17.10 6.55
C ASN A 328 -9.88 -18.34 6.91
N TRP A 329 -9.78 -19.43 6.16
CA TRP A 329 -10.47 -20.70 6.43
C TRP A 329 -9.84 -21.48 7.59
N LEU A 330 -8.52 -21.48 7.76
CA LEU A 330 -7.89 -22.01 8.97
C LEU A 330 -8.39 -21.28 10.21
N VAL A 331 -8.46 -19.94 10.17
CA VAL A 331 -9.03 -19.13 11.26
C VAL A 331 -10.53 -19.41 11.43
N TYR A 332 -11.27 -19.66 10.34
CA TYR A 332 -12.70 -19.97 10.41
C TYR A 332 -12.98 -21.28 11.15
N LEU A 333 -12.22 -22.32 10.82
CA LEU A 333 -12.31 -23.67 11.37
C LEU A 333 -11.59 -23.85 12.72
N ASP A 334 -10.98 -22.78 13.26
CA ASP A 334 -10.18 -22.77 14.49
C ASP A 334 -8.97 -23.74 14.48
N LEU A 335 -8.35 -23.89 13.30
CA LEU A 335 -7.20 -24.79 13.07
C LEU A 335 -5.83 -24.11 13.31
N VAL A 336 -5.81 -22.84 13.71
CA VAL A 336 -4.57 -22.06 13.85
C VAL A 336 -3.99 -22.18 15.26
N THR A 337 -2.78 -22.73 15.38
CA THR A 337 -2.07 -22.82 16.67
C THR A 337 -1.58 -21.46 17.18
N THR A 338 -1.26 -21.34 18.47
CA THR A 338 -0.74 -20.10 19.07
C THR A 338 0.52 -19.56 18.38
N GLU A 339 1.42 -20.44 17.93
CA GLU A 339 2.63 -20.05 17.19
C GLU A 339 2.30 -19.57 15.77
N GLN A 340 1.37 -20.27 15.10
CA GLN A 340 0.88 -19.87 13.79
C GLN A 340 0.15 -18.51 13.86
N TRP A 341 -0.58 -18.21 14.93
CA TRP A 341 -1.19 -16.89 15.16
C TRP A 341 -0.15 -15.75 15.13
N LYS A 342 1.02 -15.96 15.75
CA LYS A 342 2.12 -14.98 15.71
C LYS A 342 2.60 -14.74 14.29
N PHE A 343 2.84 -15.82 13.54
CA PHE A 343 3.19 -15.74 12.12
C PHE A 343 2.09 -15.03 11.29
N LEU A 344 0.81 -15.35 11.52
CA LEU A 344 -0.32 -14.71 10.82
C LEU A 344 -0.42 -13.22 11.11
N HIS A 345 -0.21 -12.79 12.35
CA HIS A 345 -0.19 -11.37 12.71
C HIS A 345 0.96 -10.62 12.03
N GLY A 346 2.16 -11.20 12.00
CA GLY A 346 3.31 -10.64 11.25
C GLY A 346 3.04 -10.56 9.74
N LEU A 347 2.44 -11.60 9.15
CA LEU A 347 2.04 -11.61 7.74
C LEU A 347 0.93 -10.60 7.45
N PHE A 348 -0.02 -10.41 8.37
CA PHE A 348 -1.07 -9.40 8.25
C PHE A 348 -0.51 -7.98 8.32
N LEU A 349 0.40 -7.69 9.26
CA LEU A 349 1.14 -6.43 9.32
C LEU A 349 1.85 -6.16 7.98
N LEU A 350 2.57 -7.13 7.42
CA LEU A 350 3.25 -6.97 6.14
C LEU A 350 2.28 -6.67 4.98
N ASN A 351 1.09 -7.28 4.99
CA ASN A 351 0.03 -7.01 4.01
C ASN A 351 -0.58 -5.60 4.14
N LEU A 352 -0.75 -5.07 5.36
CA LEU A 352 -1.15 -3.67 5.58
C LEU A 352 -0.19 -2.72 4.83
N GLY A 353 1.11 -2.96 5.02
CA GLY A 353 2.20 -2.28 4.32
C GLY A 353 2.03 -2.35 2.81
N THR A 354 2.01 -3.57 2.25
CA THR A 354 1.94 -3.80 0.80
C THR A 354 0.77 -3.07 0.12
N VAL A 355 -0.41 -3.01 0.76
CA VAL A 355 -1.60 -2.35 0.21
C VAL A 355 -1.50 -0.82 0.27
N SER A 356 -1.13 -0.25 1.41
CA SER A 356 -1.22 1.20 1.63
C SER A 356 0.04 1.94 1.20
N LEU A 357 1.21 1.33 1.43
CA LEU A 357 2.52 1.92 1.12
C LEU A 357 2.76 2.05 -0.38
N ALA A 358 2.15 1.19 -1.20
CA ALA A 358 2.20 1.29 -2.66
C ALA A 358 1.69 2.65 -3.17
N VAL A 359 0.54 3.13 -2.66
CA VAL A 359 -0.05 4.43 -3.03
C VAL A 359 0.81 5.59 -2.54
N PHE A 360 1.41 5.47 -1.36
CA PHE A 360 2.35 6.46 -0.83
C PHE A 360 3.64 6.55 -1.66
N LEU A 361 4.28 5.41 -1.96
CA LEU A 361 5.47 5.33 -2.82
C LEU A 361 5.19 5.91 -4.22
N HIS A 362 4.01 5.64 -4.80
CA HIS A 362 3.63 6.30 -6.05
C HIS A 362 3.51 7.82 -5.90
N THR A 363 3.01 8.31 -4.76
CA THR A 363 2.92 9.75 -4.50
C THR A 363 4.30 10.41 -4.43
N LEU A 364 5.29 9.73 -3.84
CA LEU A 364 6.70 10.16 -3.86
C LEU A 364 7.29 10.15 -5.28
N ARG A 365 7.03 9.10 -6.08
CA ARG A 365 7.41 9.02 -7.49
C ARG A 365 6.81 10.17 -8.31
N PHE A 366 5.50 10.42 -8.18
CA PHE A 366 4.81 11.50 -8.90
C PHE A 366 5.33 12.89 -8.54
N LYS A 367 5.79 13.06 -7.28
CA LYS A 367 6.46 14.29 -6.82
C LYS A 367 7.94 14.37 -7.21
N LYS A 368 8.48 13.38 -7.93
CA LYS A 368 9.90 13.25 -8.30
C LYS A 368 10.85 13.21 -7.08
N VAL A 369 10.35 12.77 -5.92
CA VAL A 369 11.14 12.61 -4.68
C VAL A 369 11.97 11.33 -4.74
N LEU A 370 11.39 10.27 -5.30
CA LEU A 370 12.04 8.98 -5.48
C LEU A 370 12.00 8.56 -6.96
N PRO A 371 13.08 7.94 -7.49
CA PRO A 371 13.08 7.38 -8.84
C PRO A 371 12.03 6.28 -9.01
N ALA A 372 11.40 6.23 -10.20
CA ALA A 372 10.35 5.24 -10.50
C ALA A 372 10.81 3.79 -10.26
N LYS A 373 12.01 3.45 -10.74
CA LYS A 373 12.62 2.12 -10.57
C LYS A 373 12.76 1.76 -9.09
N PHE A 374 13.24 2.68 -8.26
CA PHE A 374 13.38 2.48 -6.81
C PHE A 374 12.04 2.26 -6.12
N THR A 375 11.03 3.09 -6.44
CA THR A 375 9.68 2.90 -5.86
C THR A 375 9.04 1.58 -6.24
N PHE A 376 9.27 1.09 -7.47
CA PHE A 376 8.77 -0.23 -7.87
C PHE A 376 9.57 -1.37 -7.24
N SER A 377 10.90 -1.25 -7.10
CA SER A 377 11.72 -2.22 -6.36
C SER A 377 11.27 -2.36 -4.90
N LEU A 378 11.01 -1.25 -4.19
CA LEU A 378 10.51 -1.30 -2.80
C LEU A 378 9.16 -2.05 -2.68
N TYR A 379 8.29 -1.92 -3.68
CA TYR A 379 7.02 -2.65 -3.73
C TYR A 379 7.22 -4.14 -4.07
N LEU A 380 8.12 -4.46 -5.00
CA LEU A 380 8.52 -5.85 -5.29
C LEU A 380 9.12 -6.53 -4.06
N VAL A 381 9.93 -5.82 -3.26
CA VAL A 381 10.49 -6.35 -2.00
C VAL A 381 9.37 -6.66 -1.00
N GLN A 382 8.37 -5.79 -0.82
CA GLN A 382 7.24 -6.07 0.09
C GLN A 382 6.45 -7.32 -0.32
N ILE A 383 6.17 -7.47 -1.63
CA ILE A 383 5.50 -8.67 -2.13
C ILE A 383 6.41 -9.90 -1.99
N TYR A 384 7.70 -9.78 -2.25
CA TYR A 384 8.65 -10.88 -2.07
C TYR A 384 8.75 -11.32 -0.61
N LEU A 385 8.78 -10.39 0.34
CA LEU A 385 8.74 -10.70 1.77
C LEU A 385 7.44 -11.44 2.16
N THR A 386 6.32 -11.06 1.53
CA THR A 386 5.02 -11.76 1.69
C THR A 386 5.08 -13.19 1.12
N PHE A 387 5.90 -13.41 0.09
CA PHE A 387 6.11 -14.73 -0.52
C PHE A 387 7.16 -15.58 0.23
N THR A 388 8.19 -14.98 0.83
CA THR A 388 9.13 -15.70 1.72
C THR A 388 8.47 -16.22 2.99
N ALA A 389 7.26 -15.74 3.31
CA ALA A 389 6.42 -16.32 4.34
C ALA A 389 5.90 -17.72 3.98
N ILE A 390 5.92 -18.15 2.71
CA ILE A 390 5.38 -19.46 2.28
C ILE A 390 6.23 -20.63 2.78
N PRO A 391 7.57 -20.66 2.63
CA PRO A 391 8.39 -21.68 3.30
C PRO A 391 8.21 -21.71 4.82
N LEU A 392 8.01 -20.55 5.45
CA LEU A 392 7.77 -20.44 6.90
C LEU A 392 6.38 -20.95 7.31
N ALA A 393 5.41 -20.96 6.39
CA ALA A 393 4.08 -21.53 6.56
C ALA A 393 3.96 -22.96 6.01
N TYR A 394 5.07 -23.63 5.68
CA TYR A 394 5.05 -24.97 5.07
C TYR A 394 4.23 -25.96 5.90
N ASP A 395 4.43 -25.97 7.22
CA ASP A 395 3.71 -26.86 8.13
C ASP A 395 2.20 -26.60 8.12
N MET A 396 1.77 -25.34 8.00
CA MET A 396 0.35 -25.00 7.85
C MET A 396 -0.23 -25.60 6.56
N PHE A 397 0.49 -25.53 5.44
CA PHE A 397 0.04 -26.11 4.17
C PHE A 397 0.06 -27.64 4.17
N ALA A 398 1.08 -28.24 4.79
CA ALA A 398 1.28 -29.68 4.88
C ALA A 398 0.27 -30.37 5.80
N SER A 399 -0.12 -29.71 6.91
CA SER A 399 -1.15 -30.22 7.83
C SER A 399 -2.56 -30.21 7.24
N HIS A 400 -2.86 -29.31 6.29
CA HIS A 400 -4.20 -29.10 5.75
C HIS A 400 -4.27 -29.23 4.21
N PRO A 401 -3.97 -30.42 3.65
CA PRO A 401 -3.90 -30.63 2.21
C PRO A 401 -5.27 -30.46 1.52
N ASN A 402 -6.38 -30.69 2.23
CA ASN A 402 -7.74 -30.53 1.69
C ASN A 402 -8.07 -29.05 1.46
N LEU A 403 -7.72 -28.17 2.41
CA LEU A 403 -7.80 -26.72 2.22
C LEU A 403 -6.88 -26.23 1.08
N CYS A 404 -5.66 -26.78 0.98
CA CYS A 404 -4.75 -26.47 -0.14
C CYS A 404 -5.35 -26.85 -1.50
N ALA A 405 -5.96 -28.03 -1.62
CA ALA A 405 -6.64 -28.48 -2.83
C ALA A 405 -7.86 -27.60 -3.17
N LEU A 406 -8.64 -27.20 -2.16
CA LEU A 406 -9.78 -26.29 -2.34
C LEU A 406 -9.32 -24.92 -2.86
N CYS A 407 -8.22 -24.36 -2.33
CA CYS A 407 -7.63 -23.12 -2.84
C CYS A 407 -7.03 -23.26 -4.25
N ALA A 408 -6.37 -24.38 -4.56
CA ALA A 408 -5.86 -24.66 -5.90
C ALA A 408 -7.00 -24.78 -6.94
N SER A 409 -8.11 -25.45 -6.60
CA SER A 409 -9.30 -25.47 -7.46
C SER A 409 -9.91 -24.07 -7.66
N GLY A 410 -9.82 -23.19 -6.66
CA GLY A 410 -10.21 -21.78 -6.74
C GLY A 410 -9.35 -20.98 -7.74
N ILE A 411 -8.04 -21.22 -7.75
CA ILE A 411 -7.12 -20.69 -8.76
C ILE A 411 -7.57 -21.10 -10.17
N LEU A 412 -7.82 -22.40 -10.39
CA LEU A 412 -8.27 -22.92 -11.69
C LEU A 412 -9.63 -22.31 -12.11
N CYS A 413 -10.60 -22.28 -11.19
CA CYS A 413 -11.91 -21.65 -11.42
C CYS A 413 -11.79 -20.18 -11.82
N ASN A 414 -10.88 -19.43 -11.19
CA ASN A 414 -10.61 -18.03 -11.53
C ASN A 414 -9.83 -17.87 -12.85
N MET A 415 -8.98 -18.83 -13.23
CA MET A 415 -8.31 -18.85 -14.53
C MET A 415 -9.28 -19.00 -15.71
N THR A 416 -10.46 -19.62 -15.51
CA THR A 416 -11.56 -19.61 -16.51
C THR A 416 -12.09 -18.21 -16.84
N ARG A 417 -11.82 -17.21 -15.99
CA ARG A 417 -12.37 -15.84 -16.03
C ARG A 417 -13.90 -15.76 -15.91
N SER A 418 -14.60 -16.88 -15.69
CA SER A 418 -16.05 -16.91 -15.50
C SER A 418 -16.41 -16.59 -14.05
N ARG A 419 -17.08 -15.45 -13.84
CA ARG A 419 -17.63 -15.09 -12.52
C ARG A 419 -18.63 -16.12 -11.99
N LYS A 420 -19.38 -16.79 -12.89
CA LYS A 420 -20.34 -17.84 -12.50
C LYS A 420 -19.62 -19.06 -11.92
N ILE A 421 -18.58 -19.56 -12.60
CA ILE A 421 -17.79 -20.71 -12.13
C ILE A 421 -17.10 -20.38 -10.80
N HIS A 422 -16.48 -19.19 -10.68
CA HIS A 422 -15.85 -18.79 -9.43
C HIS A 422 -16.88 -18.57 -8.29
N GLY A 423 -18.09 -18.09 -8.59
CA GLY A 423 -19.19 -18.00 -7.62
C GLY A 423 -19.72 -19.36 -7.16
N LEU A 424 -19.82 -20.33 -8.07
CA LEU A 424 -20.14 -21.73 -7.73
C LEU A 424 -19.04 -22.34 -6.85
N TRP A 425 -17.77 -22.08 -7.12
CA TRP A 425 -16.67 -22.46 -6.22
C TRP A 425 -16.82 -21.84 -4.83
N CYS A 426 -17.13 -20.53 -4.72
CA CYS A 426 -17.38 -19.89 -3.42
C CYS A 426 -18.54 -20.55 -2.65
N LEU A 427 -19.64 -20.92 -3.34
CA LEU A 427 -20.77 -21.64 -2.74
C LEU A 427 -20.40 -23.06 -2.30
N ALA A 428 -19.64 -23.78 -3.12
CA ALA A 428 -19.16 -25.12 -2.79
C ALA A 428 -18.20 -25.08 -1.59
N SER A 429 -17.28 -24.11 -1.54
CA SER A 429 -16.39 -23.91 -0.39
C SER A 429 -17.17 -23.62 0.90
N LEU A 430 -18.20 -22.75 0.85
CA LEU A 430 -19.08 -22.50 2.00
C LEU A 430 -19.80 -23.79 2.45
N TYR A 431 -20.38 -24.54 1.50
CA TYR A 431 -21.08 -25.78 1.82
C TYR A 431 -20.15 -26.81 2.45
N LEU A 432 -18.96 -27.03 1.88
CA LEU A 432 -17.97 -27.98 2.39
C LEU A 432 -17.46 -27.55 3.77
N LEU A 433 -17.07 -26.29 3.94
CA LEU A 433 -16.47 -25.78 5.18
C LEU A 433 -17.49 -25.61 6.33
N THR A 434 -18.77 -25.91 6.08
CA THR A 434 -19.80 -26.04 7.12
C THR A 434 -20.13 -27.48 7.47
N GLN A 435 -19.53 -28.48 6.79
CA GLN A 435 -19.63 -29.89 7.18
C GLN A 435 -18.63 -30.22 8.30
N THR A 436 -19.11 -30.85 9.37
CA THR A 436 -18.29 -31.31 10.51
C THR A 436 -17.49 -32.56 10.23
N ASP A 437 -17.92 -33.36 9.24
CA ASP A 437 -17.42 -34.73 9.04
C ASP A 437 -16.18 -34.80 8.13
N ILE A 438 -15.73 -33.64 7.63
CA ILE A 438 -14.54 -33.51 6.80
C ILE A 438 -13.34 -33.17 7.69
N SER A 439 -12.33 -34.04 7.69
CA SER A 439 -11.00 -33.72 8.23
C SER A 439 -10.32 -32.72 7.29
N TRP A 440 -10.02 -31.51 7.79
CA TRP A 440 -9.63 -30.35 6.98
C TRP A 440 -8.11 -30.11 6.90
#